data_AF-A0A6G9XN79-F1
#
_entry.id   AF-A0A6G9XN79-F1
#
_cell.length_a   1.000
_cell.length_b   1.000
_cell.length_c   1.000
_cell.angle_alpha   90.00
_cell.angle_beta   90.00
_cell.angle_gamma   90.00
#
_symmetry.space_group_name_H-M   'P 1'
#
loop_
_entity.id
_entity.type
_entity.pdbx_description
1 polymer ?
#
loop_
_entity_poly.entity_id
_entity_poly.type
_entity_poly.pdbx_seq_one_letter_code
_entity_poly.pdbx_strand_id
1 'polypeptide(L)'
;MFAHRRLERKIDALHAKLDLILDHLGIQERPDLITAKPIPAMPVASVPGSFSWAEIDDLLALGKKIQAIKRFRELTGAGLKEAKDAVDQRERERGY
;
A
#
# COMPACT_ATOMS: atom_id res chain seq x y z
N MET A 1 32.60 3.51 -13.17
CA MET A 1 31.24 3.87 -13.62
C MET A 1 30.59 2.80 -14.53
N PHE A 2 30.80 1.48 -14.31
CA PHE A 2 30.38 0.44 -15.29
C PHE A 2 29.55 -0.75 -14.73
N ALA A 3 29.48 -0.93 -13.41
CA ALA A 3 28.74 -2.04 -12.80
C ALA A 3 27.21 -1.82 -12.73
N HIS A 4 26.77 -0.56 -12.69
CA HIS A 4 25.35 -0.20 -12.57
C HIS A 4 24.53 -0.53 -13.83
N ARG A 5 25.14 -0.38 -15.02
CA ARG A 5 24.47 -0.60 -16.32
C ARG A 5 23.98 -2.02 -16.55
N ARG A 6 24.55 -3.02 -15.89
CA ARG A 6 24.11 -4.41 -15.98
C ARG A 6 22.94 -4.70 -15.05
N LEU A 7 22.84 -3.97 -13.93
CA LEU A 7 21.73 -4.05 -13.00
C LEU A 7 20.49 -3.37 -13.59
N GLU A 8 20.67 -2.19 -14.19
CA GLU A 8 19.61 -1.45 -14.88
C GLU A 8 18.94 -2.30 -15.98
N ARG A 9 19.74 -2.94 -16.85
CA ARG A 9 19.20 -3.87 -17.88
C ARG A 9 18.46 -5.07 -17.29
N LYS A 10 18.89 -5.56 -16.12
CA LYS A 10 18.19 -6.67 -15.45
C LYS A 10 16.85 -6.21 -14.89
N ILE A 11 16.77 -4.98 -14.39
CA ILE A 11 15.53 -4.36 -13.90
C ILE A 11 14.54 -4.19 -15.06
N ASP A 12 14.98 -3.64 -16.20
CA ASP A 12 14.14 -3.55 -17.41
C ASP A 12 13.60 -4.90 -17.87
N ALA A 13 14.47 -5.91 -17.92
CA ALA A 13 14.07 -7.26 -18.29
C ALA A 13 13.11 -7.90 -17.28
N LEU A 14 13.15 -7.51 -16.01
CA LEU A 14 12.21 -7.95 -14.99
C LEU A 14 10.86 -7.26 -15.13
N HIS A 15 10.82 -5.94 -15.36
CA HIS A 15 9.57 -5.21 -15.62
C HIS A 15 8.83 -5.77 -16.84
N ALA A 16 9.53 -6.01 -17.96
CA ALA A 16 8.90 -6.58 -19.15
C ALA A 16 8.30 -7.99 -18.92
N LYS A 17 8.94 -8.80 -18.06
CA LYS A 17 8.41 -10.12 -17.69
C LYS A 17 7.21 -10.02 -16.75
N LEU A 18 7.23 -9.08 -15.81
CA LEU A 18 6.12 -8.83 -14.91
C LEU A 18 4.89 -8.37 -15.69
N ASP A 19 5.06 -7.44 -16.62
CA ASP A 19 4.00 -6.93 -17.49
C ASP A 19 3.32 -8.09 -18.27
N LEU A 20 4.15 -8.97 -18.85
CA LEU A 20 3.67 -10.15 -19.59
C LEU A 20 2.89 -11.14 -18.70
N ILE A 21 3.32 -11.33 -17.44
CA ILE A 21 2.65 -12.22 -16.49
C ILE A 21 1.33 -11.59 -16.02
N LEU A 22 1.32 -10.27 -15.77
CA LEU A 22 0.14 -9.54 -15.33
C LEU A 22 -0.96 -9.54 -16.41
N ASP A 23 -0.57 -9.33 -17.67
CA ASP A 23 -1.47 -9.46 -18.83
C ASP A 23 -2.03 -10.87 -18.97
N HIS A 24 -1.16 -11.90 -18.87
CA HIS A 24 -1.58 -13.30 -18.96
C HIS A 24 -2.55 -13.72 -17.84
N LEU A 25 -2.39 -13.16 -16.64
CA LEU A 25 -3.27 -13.41 -15.49
C LEU A 25 -4.54 -12.54 -15.49
N GLY A 26 -4.70 -11.63 -16.45
CA GLY A 26 -5.84 -10.71 -16.52
C GLY A 26 -5.88 -9.68 -15.39
N ILE A 27 -4.75 -9.48 -14.70
CA ILE A 27 -4.58 -8.49 -13.63
C ILE A 27 -4.19 -7.18 -14.32
N GLN A 28 -5.12 -6.62 -15.09
CA GLN A 28 -4.97 -5.28 -15.65
C GLN A 28 -5.05 -4.30 -14.46
N GLU A 29 -3.98 -3.55 -14.21
CA GLU A 29 -4.03 -2.40 -13.32
C GLU A 29 -5.12 -1.46 -13.86
N ARG A 30 -6.32 -1.50 -13.27
CA ARG A 30 -7.38 -0.54 -13.61
C ARG A 30 -6.85 0.85 -13.26
N PRO A 31 -6.56 1.73 -14.24
CA PRO A 31 -5.96 3.04 -13.98
C PRO A 31 -6.91 4.00 -13.26
N ASP A 32 -8.12 3.56 -12.93
CA ASP A 32 -9.26 4.43 -12.63
C ASP A 32 -9.46 4.72 -11.12
N LEU A 33 -8.54 4.32 -10.23
CA LEU A 33 -8.69 4.61 -8.79
C LEU A 33 -8.19 6.00 -8.37
N ILE A 34 -7.59 6.78 -9.28
CA ILE A 34 -7.19 8.17 -9.00
C ILE A 34 -8.06 9.23 -9.69
N THR A 35 -9.07 8.83 -10.46
CA THR A 35 -10.08 9.75 -11.05
C THR A 35 -11.51 9.28 -10.72
N ALA A 36 -11.76 8.95 -9.46
CA ALA A 36 -13.10 8.65 -8.99
C ALA A 36 -13.97 9.92 -9.04
N LYS A 37 -14.67 10.11 -10.15
CA LYS A 37 -15.99 10.75 -10.13
C LYS A 37 -16.79 10.08 -9.02
N PRO A 38 -17.38 10.83 -8.05
CA PRO A 38 -18.01 10.21 -6.89
C PRO A 38 -19.12 9.27 -7.36
N ILE A 39 -18.90 7.97 -7.14
CA ILE A 39 -19.88 6.93 -7.37
C ILE A 39 -20.94 7.14 -6.27
N PRO A 40 -22.24 7.30 -6.58
CA PRO A 40 -23.25 7.48 -5.57
C PRO A 40 -23.19 6.32 -4.58
N ALA A 41 -23.12 6.65 -3.29
CA ALA A 41 -22.88 5.74 -2.18
C ALA A 41 -23.95 4.64 -2.10
N MET A 42 -23.70 3.54 -2.78
CA MET A 42 -24.24 2.25 -2.36
C MET A 42 -23.30 1.69 -1.28
N PRO A 43 -23.82 1.13 -0.17
CA PRO A 43 -22.99 0.51 0.84
C PRO A 43 -22.40 -0.78 0.26
N VAL A 44 -21.24 -0.68 -0.39
CA VAL A 44 -20.48 -1.86 -0.81
C VAL A 44 -19.93 -2.52 0.44
N ALA A 45 -20.49 -3.69 0.77
CA ALA A 45 -19.97 -4.56 1.80
C ALA A 45 -18.47 -4.75 1.56
N SER A 46 -17.67 -4.41 2.57
CA SER A 46 -16.22 -4.34 2.56
C SER A 46 -15.58 -5.50 1.80
N VAL A 47 -14.79 -5.22 0.76
CA VAL A 47 -13.96 -6.22 0.10
C VAL A 47 -12.99 -6.78 1.15
N PRO A 48 -13.07 -8.06 1.53
CA PRO A 48 -12.15 -8.64 2.49
C PRO A 48 -10.81 -8.88 1.80
N GLY A 49 -9.79 -8.09 2.13
CA GLY A 49 -8.42 -8.29 1.65
C GLY A 49 -7.67 -7.03 1.20
N SER A 50 -8.34 -5.89 1.05
CA SER A 50 -7.65 -4.62 0.81
C SER A 50 -7.12 -4.05 2.13
N PHE A 51 -5.79 -3.95 2.26
CA PHE A 51 -5.15 -3.17 3.32
C PHE A 51 -5.80 -1.78 3.42
N SER A 52 -6.40 -1.46 4.57
CA SER A 52 -7.07 -0.19 4.78
C SER A 52 -6.40 0.59 5.92
N TRP A 53 -6.01 1.83 5.60
CA TRP A 53 -5.54 2.78 6.61
C TRP A 53 -6.62 3.18 7.61
N ALA A 54 -7.91 2.91 7.32
CA ALA A 54 -9.02 3.33 8.17
C ALA A 54 -8.93 2.76 9.60
N GLU A 55 -8.58 1.48 9.76
CA GLU A 55 -8.43 0.87 11.10
C GLU A 55 -7.23 1.45 11.86
N ILE A 56 -6.16 1.80 11.15
CA ILE A 56 -4.95 2.39 11.75
C ILE A 56 -5.22 3.83 12.16
N ASP A 57 -5.93 4.59 11.32
CA ASP A 57 -6.34 5.97 11.59
C ASP A 57 -7.29 6.03 12.81
N ASP A 58 -8.21 5.08 12.97
CA ASP A 58 -9.08 4.97 14.16
C ASP A 58 -8.27 4.69 15.44
N LEU A 59 -7.30 3.78 15.37
CA LEU A 59 -6.40 3.49 16.48
C LEU A 59 -5.51 4.68 16.84
N LEU A 60 -5.09 5.48 15.85
CA LEU A 60 -4.36 6.72 16.08
C LEU A 60 -5.24 7.78 16.74
N ALA A 61 -6.47 7.97 16.26
CA ALA A 61 -7.44 8.89 16.86
C ALA A 61 -7.78 8.54 18.33
N LEU A 62 -7.74 7.25 18.67
CA LEU A 62 -7.91 6.76 20.05
C LEU A 62 -6.63 6.85 20.90
N GLY A 63 -5.52 7.39 20.37
CA GLY A 63 -4.22 7.45 21.05
C GLY A 63 -3.54 6.08 21.23
N LYS A 64 -4.04 5.02 20.57
CA LYS A 64 -3.56 3.64 20.70
C LYS A 64 -2.44 3.33 19.70
N LYS A 65 -1.39 4.15 19.70
CA LYS A 65 -0.25 4.07 18.75
C LYS A 65 0.40 2.68 18.67
N ILE A 66 0.57 1.98 19.79
CA ILE A 66 1.15 0.63 19.81
C ILE A 66 0.26 -0.37 19.04
N GLN A 67 -1.06 -0.27 19.17
CA GLN A 67 -1.99 -1.14 18.44
C GLN A 67 -2.00 -0.80 16.95
N ALA A 68 -1.91 0.49 16.60
CA ALA A 68 -1.80 0.95 15.21
C ALA A 68 -0.56 0.34 14.52
N ILE A 69 0.61 0.38 15.20
CA ILE A 69 1.85 -0.23 14.72
C ILE A 69 1.69 -1.75 14.56
N LYS A 70 1.07 -2.42 15.54
CA LYS A 70 0.83 -3.87 15.47
C LYS A 70 -0.05 -4.23 14.27
N ARG A 71 -1.16 -3.51 14.07
CA ARG A 71 -2.06 -3.72 12.93
C ARG A 71 -1.38 -3.46 11.59
N PHE A 72 -0.60 -2.38 11.49
CA PHE A 72 0.18 -2.11 10.28
C PHE A 72 1.13 -3.28 9.95
N ARG A 73 1.81 -3.85 10.95
CA ARG A 73 2.68 -5.02 10.77
C ARG A 73 1.93 -6.30 10.39
N GLU A 74 0.77 -6.54 10.98
CA GLU A 74 -0.05 -7.72 10.67
C GLU A 74 -0.58 -7.67 9.23
N LEU A 75 -0.87 -6.47 8.72
CA LEU A 75 -1.41 -6.29 7.38
C LEU A 75 -0.33 -6.22 6.28
N THR A 76 0.81 -5.58 6.55
CA THR A 76 1.88 -5.37 5.55
C THR A 76 3.07 -6.31 5.70
N GLY A 77 3.21 -6.98 6.84
CA GLY A 77 4.40 -7.77 7.17
C GLY A 77 5.65 -6.93 7.49
N ALA A 78 5.51 -5.61 7.62
CA ALA A 78 6.64 -4.69 7.81
C ALA A 78 7.42 -4.95 9.12
N GLY A 79 8.71 -4.60 9.10
CA GLY A 79 9.56 -4.62 10.29
C GLY A 79 9.08 -3.64 11.35
N LEU A 80 9.47 -3.84 12.62
CA LEU A 80 9.05 -2.97 13.73
C LEU A 80 9.43 -1.50 13.50
N LYS A 81 10.62 -1.25 12.93
CA LYS A 81 11.11 0.09 12.61
C LYS A 81 10.27 0.77 11.53
N GLU A 82 10.00 0.05 10.44
CA GLU A 82 9.20 0.55 9.30
C GLU A 82 7.76 0.82 9.72
N ALA A 83 7.18 -0.09 10.51
CA ALA A 83 5.81 0.08 11.00
C ALA A 83 5.67 1.27 11.94
N LYS A 84 6.66 1.49 12.82
CA LYS A 84 6.67 2.70 13.65
C LYS A 84 6.74 3.93 12.76
N ASP A 85 7.70 3.98 11.83
CA ASP A 85 7.93 5.15 10.98
C ASP A 85 6.70 5.52 10.15
N ALA A 86 6.07 4.52 9.52
CA ALA A 86 4.85 4.70 8.73
C ALA A 86 3.69 5.25 9.57
N VAL A 87 3.47 4.71 10.77
CA VAL A 87 2.40 5.16 11.68
C VAL A 87 2.69 6.55 12.25
N ASP A 88 3.95 6.85 12.57
CA ASP A 88 4.41 8.15 13.10
C ASP A 88 4.29 9.26 12.04
N GLN A 89 4.63 8.94 10.79
CA GLN A 89 4.42 9.82 9.64
C GLN A 89 2.93 10.08 9.43
N ARG A 90 2.09 9.03 9.50
CA ARG A 90 0.65 9.13 9.35
C ARG A 90 -0.01 9.98 10.44
N GLU A 91 0.45 9.84 11.68
CA GLU A 91 0.03 10.65 12.82
C GLU A 91 0.33 12.14 12.59
N ARG A 92 1.55 12.46 12.12
CA ARG A 92 1.93 13.84 11.77
C ARG A 92 1.10 14.42 10.62
N GLU A 93 0.83 13.64 9.60
CA GLU A 93 0.04 14.07 8.43
C GLU A 93 -1.42 14.38 8.80
N ARG A 94 -1.98 13.64 9.75
CA ARG A 94 -3.38 13.79 10.17
C ARG A 94 -3.57 14.73 11.37
N GLY A 95 -2.50 15.02 12.12
CA GLY A 95 -2.54 15.94 13.25
C GLY A 95 -3.29 15.39 14.47
N TYR A 96 -3.10 14.11 14.79
CA TYR A 96 -3.62 13.48 16.00
C TYR A 96 -2.75 13.75 17.24
#